data_AF-A0A6A6SXF0-F1
#
_entry.id   AF-A0A6A6SXF0-F1
#
_cell.length_a   1.000
_cell.length_b   1.000
_cell.length_c   1.000
_cell.angle_alpha   90.00
_cell.angle_beta   90.00
_cell.angle_gamma   90.00
#
_symmetry.space_group_name_H-M   'P 1'
#
loop_
_entity.id
_entity.type
_entity.pdbx_description
1 polymer ?
#
loop_
_entity_poly.entity_id
_entity_poly.type
_entity_poly.pdbx_seq_one_letter_code
_entity_poly.pdbx_strand_id
1 'polypeptide(L)'
;MSGPEQISSPAQLSTLLSSTRIVVVNFYNEWNTACKAIAPVYEQLASQPAWLGVVKFAKVNAEQQAQIAQRYSITNPPTFMIFKNGQQVSKINGANPQQLSDAIKRLATEVESDGSSSGGFGEASSSGGGAWQGASLPRGYTDVTDQVDVRGLDLLNADSDFGGVRTLFETTAPSALAAGKGKGAATESESKKDWIESDVDEQLMLYMPFTSTLKVHTIQLTSLPPTSDDDDDDEIPMRPKTIHLYSNRQHNLGFDEAEDIPATQTLELDASSWDEKTGTAKLELRFVKFQNIHSLVLFISAGDGDGEKTRVDRVRIIGDTGEKREMGKLEKIGDDS
;
A
#
# COMPACT_ATOMS: atom_id res chain seq x y z
N MET A 1 12.05 5.38 32.37
CA MET A 1 12.95 4.89 31.30
C MET A 1 12.40 3.55 30.83
N SER A 2 11.66 3.51 29.72
CA SER A 2 11.07 2.25 29.24
C SER A 2 12.08 1.61 28.29
N GLY A 3 12.74 0.54 28.75
CA GLY A 3 13.60 -0.28 27.90
C GLY A 3 12.79 -1.06 26.86
N PRO A 4 13.45 -1.89 26.02
CA PRO A 4 12.76 -2.65 24.98
C PRO A 4 11.68 -3.58 25.56
N GLU A 5 10.49 -3.54 24.96
CA GLU A 5 9.36 -4.39 25.36
C GLU A 5 9.63 -5.86 24.99
N GLN A 6 9.41 -6.77 25.94
CA GLN A 6 9.53 -8.20 25.69
C GLN A 6 8.27 -8.72 25.01
N ILE A 7 8.43 -9.31 23.84
CA ILE A 7 7.35 -9.95 23.09
C ILE A 7 7.30 -11.44 23.43
N SER A 8 6.15 -11.88 23.90
CA SER A 8 5.90 -13.26 24.35
C SER A 8 4.82 -13.98 23.56
N SER A 9 4.18 -13.31 22.59
CA SER A 9 3.21 -13.93 21.70
C SER A 9 3.11 -13.23 20.33
N PRO A 10 2.64 -13.93 19.28
CA PRO A 10 2.38 -13.31 17.98
C PRO A 10 1.35 -12.18 18.05
N ALA A 11 0.33 -12.32 18.91
CA ALA A 11 -0.70 -11.29 19.09
C ALA A 11 -0.10 -10.01 19.67
N GLN A 12 0.75 -10.11 20.69
CA GLN A 12 1.44 -8.96 21.28
C GLN A 12 2.30 -8.23 20.25
N LEU A 13 3.04 -8.96 19.41
CA LEU A 13 3.81 -8.36 18.33
C LEU A 13 2.89 -7.62 17.33
N SER A 14 1.81 -8.27 16.91
CA SER A 14 0.84 -7.66 15.98
C SER A 14 0.24 -6.37 16.54
N THR A 15 -0.12 -6.37 17.83
CA THR A 15 -0.65 -5.19 18.51
C THR A 15 0.38 -4.06 18.53
N LEU A 16 1.63 -4.36 18.87
CA LEU A 16 2.70 -3.36 18.92
C LEU A 16 2.97 -2.76 17.53
N LEU A 17 3.00 -3.60 16.49
CA LEU A 17 3.19 -3.17 15.10
C LEU A 17 2.03 -2.31 14.58
N SER A 18 0.82 -2.52 15.10
CA SER A 18 -0.38 -1.77 14.70
C SER A 18 -0.56 -0.47 15.48
N SER A 19 -0.10 -0.41 16.74
CA SER A 19 -0.28 0.74 17.63
C SER A 19 0.83 1.77 17.53
N THR A 20 1.95 1.44 16.88
CA THR A 20 3.13 2.29 16.84
C THR A 20 3.61 2.51 15.42
N ARG A 21 3.90 3.79 15.11
CA ARG A 21 4.38 4.24 13.79
C ARG A 21 5.72 3.62 13.38
N ILE A 22 6.70 3.55 14.28
CA ILE A 22 7.97 2.85 14.04
C ILE A 22 8.24 1.85 15.15
N VAL A 23 8.49 0.59 14.80
CA VAL A 23 8.87 -0.47 15.76
C VAL A 23 10.19 -1.09 15.33
N VAL A 24 11.15 -1.13 16.24
CA VAL A 24 12.41 -1.86 16.06
C VAL A 24 12.33 -3.13 16.91
N VAL A 25 12.52 -4.28 16.29
CA VAL A 25 12.44 -5.60 16.94
C VAL A 25 13.80 -6.27 16.90
N ASN A 26 14.35 -6.59 18.06
CA ASN A 26 15.56 -7.40 18.20
C ASN A 26 15.20 -8.88 18.41
N PHE A 27 15.51 -9.72 17.43
CA PHE A 27 15.44 -11.18 17.56
C PHE A 27 16.76 -11.70 18.15
N TYR A 28 16.69 -12.30 19.33
CA TYR A 28 17.87 -12.71 20.10
C TYR A 28 17.73 -14.14 20.65
N ASN A 29 18.87 -14.75 21.02
CA ASN A 29 18.95 -15.97 21.82
C ASN A 29 19.82 -15.72 23.06
N GLU A 30 19.48 -16.33 24.19
CA GLU A 30 20.13 -16.05 25.49
C GLU A 30 21.57 -16.56 25.58
N TRP A 31 21.90 -17.63 24.86
CA TRP A 31 23.22 -18.25 24.85
C TRP A 31 24.18 -17.62 23.82
N ASN A 32 23.68 -16.79 22.90
CA ASN A 32 24.48 -16.24 21.81
C ASN A 32 25.34 -15.05 22.28
N THR A 33 26.66 -15.18 22.14
CA THR A 33 27.64 -14.15 22.55
C THR A 33 27.48 -12.83 21.80
N ALA A 34 27.14 -12.87 20.51
CA ALA A 34 26.90 -11.66 19.72
C ALA A 34 25.61 -10.92 20.16
N CYS A 35 24.57 -11.67 20.57
CA CYS A 35 23.37 -11.09 21.19
C CYS A 35 23.70 -10.37 22.50
N LYS A 36 24.55 -10.97 23.35
CA LYS A 36 25.00 -10.35 24.61
C LYS A 36 25.82 -9.08 24.38
N ALA A 37 26.65 -9.06 23.34
CA ALA A 37 27.48 -7.90 23.01
C ALA A 37 26.66 -6.70 22.52
N ILE A 38 25.60 -6.93 21.72
CA ILE A 38 24.79 -5.86 21.13
C ILE A 38 23.64 -5.39 22.04
N ALA A 39 23.22 -6.21 23.01
CA ALA A 39 22.09 -5.89 23.89
C ALA A 39 22.24 -4.56 24.65
N PRO A 40 23.39 -4.21 25.28
CA PRO A 40 23.54 -2.94 25.97
C PRO A 40 23.42 -1.74 25.02
N VAL A 41 23.95 -1.87 23.80
CA VAL A 41 23.86 -0.83 22.76
C VAL A 41 22.40 -0.63 22.35
N TYR A 42 21.67 -1.74 22.16
CA TYR A 42 20.25 -1.70 21.81
C TYR A 42 19.39 -1.07 22.91
N GLU A 43 19.65 -1.39 24.18
CA GLU A 43 18.95 -0.80 25.33
C GLU A 43 19.29 0.68 25.51
N GLN A 44 20.54 1.07 25.26
CA GLN A 44 20.96 2.46 25.27
C GLN A 44 20.30 3.26 24.15
N LEU A 45 20.22 2.68 22.94
CA LEU A 45 19.49 3.27 21.82
C LEU A 45 18.02 3.45 22.19
N ALA A 46 17.36 2.42 22.72
CA ALA A 46 15.96 2.48 23.12
C ALA A 46 15.66 3.53 24.20
N SER A 47 16.66 3.89 25.00
CA SER A 47 16.52 4.86 26.09
C SER A 47 16.76 6.32 25.67
N GLN A 48 17.10 6.60 24.41
CA GLN A 48 17.35 7.99 23.99
C GLN A 48 16.04 8.79 23.91
N PRO A 49 16.02 10.04 24.43
CA PRO A 49 14.82 10.89 24.39
C PRO A 49 14.30 11.18 22.98
N ALA A 50 15.18 11.18 21.98
CA ALA A 50 14.84 11.42 20.57
C ALA A 50 13.82 10.43 20.00
N TRP A 51 13.64 9.28 20.65
CA TRP A 51 12.72 8.24 20.20
C TRP A 51 11.36 8.25 20.91
N LEU A 52 11.23 9.04 21.98
CA LEU A 52 10.06 8.99 22.84
C LEU A 52 8.81 9.46 22.07
N GLY A 53 7.84 8.56 21.91
CA GLY A 53 6.61 8.83 21.15
C GLY A 53 6.73 8.62 19.63
N VAL A 54 7.93 8.39 19.11
CA VAL A 54 8.19 8.20 17.67
C VAL A 54 8.54 6.74 17.33
N VAL A 55 9.41 6.13 18.14
CA VAL A 55 9.91 4.76 17.91
C VAL A 55 9.68 3.90 19.15
N LYS A 56 9.13 2.70 18.98
CA LYS A 56 9.11 1.67 20.02
C LYS A 56 10.16 0.61 19.75
N PHE A 57 10.78 0.16 20.83
CA PHE A 57 11.78 -0.89 20.79
C PHE A 57 11.21 -2.13 21.44
N ALA A 58 11.39 -3.27 20.79
CA ALA A 58 10.94 -4.57 21.26
C ALA A 58 12.04 -5.62 21.11
N LYS A 59 11.89 -6.72 21.84
CA LYS A 59 12.77 -7.88 21.75
C LYS A 59 11.97 -9.17 21.74
N VAL A 60 12.41 -10.12 20.92
CA VAL A 60 11.79 -11.44 20.72
C VAL A 60 12.87 -12.49 20.92
N ASN A 61 12.65 -13.43 21.84
CA ASN A 61 13.50 -14.61 21.94
C ASN A 61 13.14 -15.56 20.79
N ALA A 62 14.05 -15.80 19.85
CA ALA A 62 13.75 -16.55 18.63
C ALA A 62 13.50 -18.05 18.88
N GLU A 63 14.03 -18.60 19.98
CA GLU A 63 13.80 -20.00 20.39
C GLU A 63 12.46 -20.17 21.09
N GLN A 64 12.13 -19.27 22.01
CA GLN A 64 10.86 -19.33 22.75
C GLN A 64 9.66 -18.95 21.86
N GLN A 65 9.89 -18.11 20.83
CA GLN A 65 8.86 -17.63 19.92
C GLN A 65 9.09 -18.17 18.50
N ALA A 66 9.23 -19.50 18.36
CA ALA A 66 9.53 -20.17 17.10
C ALA A 66 8.55 -19.80 15.96
N GLN A 67 7.26 -19.61 16.28
CA GLN A 67 6.26 -19.18 15.29
C GLN A 67 6.56 -17.78 14.73
N ILE A 68 6.99 -16.85 15.58
CA ILE A 68 7.37 -15.49 15.16
C ILE A 68 8.67 -15.57 14.35
N ALA A 69 9.66 -16.32 14.82
CA ALA A 69 10.94 -16.50 14.14
C ALA A 69 10.75 -17.11 12.74
N GLN A 70 9.89 -18.12 12.59
CA GLN A 70 9.58 -18.74 11.31
C GLN A 70 8.87 -17.75 10.37
N ARG A 71 7.87 -17.02 10.87
CA ARG A 71 7.13 -16.03 10.08
C ARG A 71 8.05 -14.97 9.45
N TYR A 72 9.07 -14.54 10.18
CA TYR A 72 10.01 -13.52 9.71
C TYR A 72 11.33 -14.10 9.15
N SER A 73 11.38 -15.41 8.93
CA SER A 73 12.55 -16.13 8.40
C SER A 73 13.83 -15.75 9.16
N ILE A 74 13.78 -15.83 10.49
CA ILE A 74 14.91 -15.57 11.37
C ILE A 74 15.79 -16.81 11.40
N THR A 75 16.96 -16.71 10.77
CA THR A 75 17.92 -17.82 10.68
C THR A 75 19.08 -17.64 11.64
N ASN A 76 19.60 -16.41 11.80
CA ASN A 76 20.80 -16.12 12.58
C ASN A 76 20.59 -14.89 13.52
N PRO A 77 20.19 -15.10 14.77
CA PRO A 77 20.23 -14.05 15.80
C PRO A 77 21.67 -13.60 16.10
N PRO A 78 21.93 -12.32 16.45
CA PRO A 78 20.95 -11.23 16.52
C PRO A 78 20.49 -10.80 15.13
N THR A 79 19.19 -10.58 14.96
CA THR A 79 18.61 -9.97 13.77
C THR A 79 17.71 -8.83 14.21
N PHE A 80 17.92 -7.65 13.65
CA PHE A 80 17.06 -6.49 13.90
C PHE A 80 16.12 -6.30 12.72
N MET A 81 14.84 -6.12 13.01
CA MET A 81 13.84 -5.77 12.00
C MET A 81 13.25 -4.42 12.37
N ILE A 82 13.12 -3.55 11.37
CA ILE A 82 12.48 -2.25 11.54
C ILE A 82 11.18 -2.27 10.77
N PHE A 83 10.12 -1.88 11.46
CA PHE A 83 8.78 -1.78 10.93
C PHE A 83 8.36 -0.30 10.93
N LYS A 84 7.75 0.15 9.83
CA LYS A 84 7.08 1.45 9.71
C LYS A 84 5.63 1.17 9.37
N ASN A 85 4.68 1.68 10.16
CA ASN A 85 3.24 1.45 9.98
C ASN A 85 2.88 -0.04 9.81
N GLY A 86 3.47 -0.91 10.64
CA GLY A 86 3.27 -2.35 10.58
C GLY A 86 3.96 -3.10 9.43
N GLN A 87 4.58 -2.39 8.48
CA GLN A 87 5.31 -2.99 7.36
C GLN A 87 6.81 -3.07 7.65
N GLN A 88 7.44 -4.20 7.31
CA GLN A 88 8.88 -4.37 7.45
C GLN A 88 9.63 -3.53 6.41
N VAL A 89 10.36 -2.51 6.85
CA VAL A 89 11.13 -1.60 5.98
C VAL A 89 12.63 -1.87 5.98
N SER A 90 13.14 -2.61 6.98
CA SER A 90 14.55 -2.97 7.06
C SER A 90 14.76 -4.26 7.84
N LYS A 91 15.78 -5.03 7.44
CA LYS A 91 16.28 -6.22 8.13
C LYS A 91 17.80 -6.12 8.21
N ILE A 92 18.33 -6.09 9.43
CA ILE A 92 19.76 -5.99 9.71
C ILE A 92 20.16 -7.29 10.40
N ASN A 93 21.01 -8.06 9.74
CA ASN A 93 21.51 -9.31 10.29
C ASN A 93 22.82 -9.04 11.04
N GLY A 94 22.97 -9.66 12.21
CA GLY A 94 24.19 -9.58 13.02
C GLY A 94 24.27 -8.34 13.92
N ALA A 95 25.34 -8.30 14.71
CA ALA A 95 25.59 -7.27 15.69
C ALA A 95 26.28 -6.05 15.04
N ASN A 96 25.53 -5.22 14.32
CA ASN A 96 26.05 -3.98 13.72
C ASN A 96 25.40 -2.72 14.33
N PRO A 97 26.02 -2.12 15.37
CA PRO A 97 25.54 -0.91 16.04
C PRO A 97 25.29 0.29 15.11
N GLN A 98 26.24 0.56 14.21
CA GLN A 98 26.23 1.76 13.37
C GLN A 98 25.09 1.67 12.35
N GLN A 99 25.00 0.52 11.66
CA GLN A 99 23.93 0.29 10.70
C GLN A 99 22.53 0.37 11.34
N LEU A 100 22.40 -0.12 12.59
CA LEU A 100 21.16 -0.01 13.34
C LEU A 100 20.83 1.45 13.69
N SER A 101 21.79 2.20 14.23
CA SER A 101 21.56 3.60 14.59
C SER A 101 21.22 4.48 13.39
N ASP A 102 21.89 4.26 12.26
CA ASP A 102 21.69 5.07 11.05
C ASP A 102 20.33 4.77 10.41
N ALA A 103 19.92 3.50 10.40
CA ALA A 103 18.61 3.10 9.89
C ALA A 103 17.47 3.70 10.72
N ILE A 104 17.59 3.72 12.05
CA ILE A 104 16.57 4.30 12.95
C ILE A 104 16.51 5.82 12.77
N LYS A 105 17.66 6.51 12.74
CA LYS A 105 17.72 7.97 12.53
C LYS A 105 17.06 8.37 11.23
N ARG A 106 17.42 7.71 10.11
CA ARG A 106 16.84 8.00 8.80
C ARG A 106 15.32 7.90 8.81
N LEU A 107 14.79 6.82 9.37
CA LEU A 107 13.35 6.57 9.41
C LEU A 107 12.61 7.53 10.34
N ALA A 108 13.22 7.93 11.45
CA ALA A 108 12.65 8.93 12.35
C ALA A 108 12.58 10.32 11.68
N THR A 109 13.65 10.75 11.00
CA THR A 109 13.67 12.03 10.27
C THR A 109 12.64 12.07 9.14
N GLU A 110 12.48 10.97 8.40
CA GLU A 110 11.42 10.85 7.39
C GLU A 110 10.01 10.99 8.00
N VAL A 111 9.81 10.47 9.21
CA VAL A 111 8.54 10.56 9.93
C VAL A 111 8.27 11.97 10.48
N GLU A 112 9.31 12.72 10.85
CA GLU A 112 9.22 14.13 11.22
C GLU A 112 8.95 15.04 10.01
N SER A 113 9.53 14.74 8.84
CA SER A 113 9.24 15.48 7.60
C SER A 113 7.84 15.21 7.04
N ASP A 114 7.29 14.02 7.31
CA ASP A 114 5.88 13.67 7.06
C ASP A 114 4.92 14.29 8.13
N GLY A 115 5.44 15.12 9.05
CA GLY A 115 4.80 15.49 10.33
C GLY A 115 4.09 16.85 10.39
N SER A 116 4.00 17.63 9.30
CA SER A 116 3.18 18.86 9.27
C SER A 116 1.69 18.55 9.04
N SER A 117 1.10 17.72 9.89
CA SER A 117 -0.35 17.64 10.16
C SER A 117 -0.59 16.69 11.33
N SER A 118 -0.27 17.13 12.54
CA SER A 118 -0.62 16.42 13.77
C SER A 118 -2.01 16.85 14.26
N GLY A 119 -3.01 15.99 14.11
CA GLY A 119 -4.33 16.15 14.71
C GLY A 119 -4.76 14.87 15.42
N GLY A 120 -4.78 14.92 16.75
CA GLY A 120 -5.61 14.14 17.67
C GLY A 120 -5.79 12.63 17.43
N PHE A 121 -5.02 11.81 18.15
CA PHE A 121 -5.42 10.43 18.46
C PHE A 121 -6.63 10.46 19.41
N GLY A 122 -7.83 10.37 18.83
CA GLY A 122 -9.06 10.03 19.53
C GLY A 122 -9.36 8.54 19.36
N GLU A 123 -9.45 7.82 20.46
CA GLU A 123 -9.95 6.44 20.51
C GLU A 123 -11.35 6.35 19.89
N ALA A 124 -11.45 5.64 18.76
CA ALA A 124 -12.69 5.01 18.32
C ALA A 124 -12.37 3.62 17.78
N SER A 125 -12.90 2.63 18.49
CA SER A 125 -12.66 1.21 18.30
C SER A 125 -13.27 0.73 16.97
N SER A 126 -12.45 0.23 16.04
CA SER A 126 -12.94 -0.74 15.04
C SER A 126 -11.83 -1.71 14.60
N SER A 127 -12.03 -2.97 15.00
CA SER A 127 -11.64 -4.22 14.33
C SER A 127 -10.34 -4.28 13.51
N GLY A 128 -9.32 -4.91 14.10
CA GLY A 128 -8.39 -5.80 13.39
C GLY A 128 -7.27 -5.13 12.59
N GLY A 129 -6.10 -4.96 13.23
CA GLY A 129 -4.86 -4.47 12.60
C GLY A 129 -4.23 -5.46 11.60
N GLY A 130 -4.92 -5.69 10.49
CA GLY A 130 -4.33 -6.00 9.20
C GLY A 130 -4.53 -4.80 8.28
N ALA A 131 -3.60 -4.56 7.34
CA ALA A 131 -3.86 -3.67 6.22
C ALA A 131 -5.23 -4.02 5.62
N TRP A 132 -6.03 -3.01 5.26
CA TRP A 132 -7.36 -3.24 4.72
C TRP A 132 -7.25 -4.15 3.50
N GLN A 133 -7.82 -5.35 3.62
CA GLN A 133 -7.87 -6.32 2.54
C GLN A 133 -9.25 -6.12 1.93
N GLY A 134 -9.32 -5.52 0.75
CA GLY A 134 -10.58 -5.32 0.00
C GLY A 134 -11.28 -6.65 -0.27
N ALA A 135 -11.30 -7.11 -1.52
CA ALA A 135 -11.87 -8.43 -1.80
C ALA A 135 -10.92 -9.56 -1.33
N SER A 136 -11.49 -10.74 -1.05
CA SER A 136 -10.71 -11.93 -0.66
C SER A 136 -9.68 -12.33 -1.74
N LEU A 137 -8.47 -12.70 -1.32
CA LEU A 137 -7.40 -13.14 -2.23
C LEU A 137 -7.69 -14.52 -2.84
N PRO A 138 -7.41 -14.73 -4.14
CA PRO A 138 -7.40 -16.05 -4.74
C PRO A 138 -6.38 -16.98 -4.06
N ARG A 139 -6.67 -18.28 -4.00
CA ARG A 139 -5.75 -19.26 -3.39
C ARG A 139 -4.43 -19.30 -4.15
N GLY A 140 -3.32 -19.21 -3.42
CA GLY A 140 -1.97 -19.33 -3.96
C GLY A 140 -1.36 -18.04 -4.50
N TYR A 141 -2.08 -16.92 -4.47
CA TYR A 141 -1.56 -15.62 -4.88
C TYR A 141 -1.47 -14.65 -3.70
N THR A 142 -0.58 -13.66 -3.83
CA THR A 142 -0.34 -12.65 -2.79
C THR A 142 -0.59 -11.24 -3.31
N ASP A 143 -0.77 -10.30 -2.39
CA ASP A 143 -0.77 -8.88 -2.71
C ASP A 143 0.67 -8.42 -2.98
N VAL A 144 0.91 -7.93 -4.20
CA VAL A 144 2.21 -7.40 -4.68
C VAL A 144 2.12 -5.91 -5.00
N THR A 145 1.14 -5.21 -4.44
CA THR A 145 0.93 -3.75 -4.62
C THR A 145 2.14 -2.94 -4.15
N ASP A 146 2.92 -3.46 -3.19
CA ASP A 146 4.18 -2.87 -2.73
C ASP A 146 5.25 -2.77 -3.84
N GLN A 147 5.07 -3.50 -4.94
CA GLN A 147 5.95 -3.43 -6.10
C GLN A 147 5.64 -2.24 -7.02
N VAL A 148 4.52 -1.53 -6.84
CA VAL A 148 4.21 -0.30 -7.59
C VAL A 148 5.24 0.78 -7.27
N ASP A 149 5.90 1.30 -8.30
CA ASP A 149 6.78 2.45 -8.15
C ASP A 149 5.95 3.74 -8.05
N VAL A 150 5.65 4.12 -6.81
CA VAL A 150 4.86 5.31 -6.47
C VAL A 150 5.45 6.64 -6.96
N ARG A 151 6.72 6.65 -7.40
CA ARG A 151 7.38 7.85 -7.96
C ARG A 151 7.13 7.99 -9.46
N GLY A 152 6.87 6.89 -10.15
CA GLY A 152 6.62 6.86 -11.60
C GLY A 152 5.14 6.77 -11.95
N LEU A 153 4.24 6.82 -10.97
CA LEU A 153 2.80 6.89 -11.20
C LEU A 153 2.45 8.16 -11.99
N ASP A 154 1.55 8.00 -12.94
CA ASP A 154 0.98 9.10 -13.70
C ASP A 154 -0.53 8.86 -13.89
N LEU A 155 -1.32 9.91 -13.76
CA LEU A 155 -2.78 9.85 -13.76
C LEU A 155 -3.32 11.03 -14.57
N LEU A 156 -4.09 10.72 -15.60
CA LEU A 156 -4.73 11.71 -16.47
C LEU A 156 -6.22 11.83 -16.16
N ASN A 157 -6.74 13.04 -16.38
CA ASN A 157 -8.13 13.44 -16.18
C ASN A 157 -8.64 13.25 -14.74
N ALA A 158 -7.77 13.43 -13.74
CA ALA A 158 -8.18 13.39 -12.34
C ALA A 158 -8.38 14.79 -11.77
N ASP A 159 -9.49 14.98 -11.06
CA ASP A 159 -9.87 16.23 -10.43
C ASP A 159 -8.94 16.55 -9.24
N SER A 160 -8.38 17.76 -9.24
CA SER A 160 -7.43 18.21 -8.23
C SER A 160 -8.03 18.48 -6.85
N ASP A 161 -9.36 18.60 -6.75
CA ASP A 161 -10.07 18.80 -5.49
C ASP A 161 -10.18 17.50 -4.68
N PHE A 162 -9.75 16.37 -5.23
CA PHE A 162 -9.76 15.06 -4.63
C PHE A 162 -8.35 14.53 -4.31
N GLY A 163 -8.24 13.26 -3.93
CA GLY A 163 -6.96 12.62 -3.65
C GLY A 163 -6.07 12.56 -4.91
N GLY A 164 -4.76 12.58 -4.71
CA GLY A 164 -3.81 12.36 -5.80
C GLY A 164 -3.62 10.88 -6.13
N VAL A 165 -2.92 10.56 -7.21
CA VAL A 165 -2.69 9.17 -7.69
C VAL A 165 -2.16 8.19 -6.62
N ARG A 166 -1.41 8.68 -5.63
CA ARG A 166 -0.87 7.85 -4.55
C ARG A 166 -1.94 7.31 -3.60
N THR A 167 -3.06 8.01 -3.47
CA THR A 167 -4.18 7.63 -2.61
C THR A 167 -4.77 6.28 -3.01
N LEU A 168 -4.72 5.93 -4.30
CA LEU A 168 -5.14 4.62 -4.80
C LEU A 168 -4.39 3.44 -4.17
N PHE A 169 -3.17 3.65 -3.67
CA PHE A 169 -2.30 2.59 -3.15
C PHE A 169 -2.13 2.63 -1.63
N GLU A 170 -2.96 3.41 -0.94
CA GLU A 170 -2.98 3.44 0.52
C GLU A 170 -3.47 2.09 1.09
N THR A 171 -2.86 1.66 2.19
CA THR A 171 -3.19 0.38 2.85
C THR A 171 -4.34 0.48 3.85
N THR A 172 -4.80 1.70 4.12
CA THR A 172 -5.96 1.99 4.94
C THR A 172 -7.24 1.78 4.15
N ALA A 173 -8.31 1.41 4.86
CA ALA A 173 -9.64 1.33 4.28
C ALA A 173 -10.06 2.70 3.75
N PRO A 174 -10.76 2.77 2.59
CA PRO A 174 -11.38 4.01 2.15
C PRO A 174 -12.27 4.62 3.23
N SER A 175 -12.17 5.94 3.43
CA SER A 175 -12.98 6.65 4.42
C SER A 175 -14.48 6.45 4.22
N ALA A 176 -14.92 6.29 2.97
CA ALA A 176 -16.32 6.03 2.60
C ALA A 176 -16.89 4.73 3.22
N LEU A 177 -16.06 3.73 3.51
CA LEU A 177 -16.54 2.51 4.19
C LEU A 177 -16.91 2.76 5.66
N ALA A 178 -16.33 3.77 6.30
CA ALA A 178 -16.64 4.15 7.67
C ALA A 178 -17.94 4.96 7.77
N ALA A 179 -18.29 5.71 6.72
CA ALA A 179 -19.45 6.60 6.67
C ALA A 179 -20.80 5.86 6.64
N GLY A 180 -20.84 4.59 6.23
CA GLY A 180 -22.08 3.78 6.14
C GLY A 180 -22.76 3.39 7.47
N LYS A 181 -22.33 3.94 8.62
CA LYS A 181 -22.90 3.64 9.95
C LYS A 181 -23.72 4.77 10.60
N GLY A 182 -24.14 5.78 9.84
CA GLY A 182 -25.12 6.75 10.34
C GLY A 182 -25.73 7.58 9.21
N LYS A 183 -27.07 7.54 9.09
CA LYS A 183 -27.83 8.59 8.40
C LYS A 183 -27.56 9.92 9.12
N GLY A 184 -26.63 10.69 8.60
CA GLY A 184 -26.35 12.05 9.02
C GLY A 184 -25.75 12.76 7.83
N ALA A 185 -26.46 13.77 7.35
CA ALA A 185 -26.03 14.66 6.29
C ALA A 185 -24.53 14.96 6.43
N ALA A 186 -23.79 14.81 5.33
CA ALA A 186 -22.42 15.24 5.24
C ALA A 186 -22.38 16.75 5.53
N THR A 187 -22.19 17.11 6.80
CA THR A 187 -21.57 18.39 7.11
C THR A 187 -20.19 18.33 6.50
N GLU A 188 -19.96 19.19 5.50
CA GLU A 188 -18.69 19.52 4.85
C GLU A 188 -17.60 19.87 5.88
N SER A 189 -17.18 18.90 6.66
CA SER A 189 -15.92 18.96 7.37
C SER A 189 -14.87 18.55 6.34
N GLU A 190 -13.89 19.44 6.14
CA GLU A 190 -12.67 19.33 5.33
C GLU A 190 -11.81 18.08 5.68
N SER A 191 -12.43 16.90 5.66
CA SER A 191 -11.75 15.63 5.71
C SER A 191 -11.12 15.43 4.33
N LYS A 192 -9.80 15.24 4.33
CA LYS A 192 -9.02 15.01 3.11
C LYS A 192 -9.66 13.86 2.31
N LYS A 193 -10.23 14.17 1.15
CA LYS A 193 -10.80 13.20 0.21
C LYS A 193 -9.73 12.16 -0.11
N ASP A 194 -10.01 10.90 0.23
CA ASP A 194 -9.09 9.78 0.07
C ASP A 194 -9.48 8.86 -1.09
N TRP A 195 -10.05 9.43 -2.14
CA TRP A 195 -10.34 8.79 -3.43
C TRP A 195 -9.96 9.73 -4.56
N ILE A 196 -9.89 9.22 -5.78
CA ILE A 196 -9.80 10.04 -6.98
C ILE A 196 -11.17 10.10 -7.67
N GLU A 197 -11.39 11.19 -8.37
CA GLU A 197 -12.55 11.39 -9.25
C GLU A 197 -12.05 11.95 -10.58
N SER A 198 -12.77 11.68 -11.65
CA SER A 198 -12.46 12.26 -12.94
C SER A 198 -12.87 13.73 -13.02
N ASP A 199 -12.16 14.50 -13.85
CA ASP A 199 -12.34 15.95 -13.91
C ASP A 199 -13.44 16.35 -14.90
N VAL A 200 -13.28 15.99 -16.18
CA VAL A 200 -14.15 16.48 -17.26
C VAL A 200 -15.27 15.52 -17.63
N ASP A 201 -14.95 14.24 -17.71
CA ASP A 201 -15.84 13.16 -18.15
C ASP A 201 -15.53 11.88 -17.37
N GLU A 202 -16.13 10.75 -17.69
CA GLU A 202 -15.98 9.51 -16.94
C GLU A 202 -14.62 8.82 -17.14
N GLN A 203 -13.78 9.33 -18.04
CA GLN A 203 -12.54 8.68 -18.45
C GLN A 203 -11.41 8.92 -17.45
N LEU A 204 -10.66 7.88 -17.11
CA LEU A 204 -9.46 7.99 -16.26
C LEU A 204 -8.34 7.13 -16.81
N MET A 205 -7.12 7.66 -16.82
CA MET A 205 -5.97 6.90 -17.28
C MET A 205 -4.82 6.87 -16.28
N LEU A 206 -4.59 5.68 -15.73
CA LEU A 206 -3.61 5.43 -14.69
C LEU A 206 -2.43 4.61 -15.25
N TYR A 207 -1.24 5.19 -15.24
CA TYR A 207 0.01 4.48 -15.49
C TYR A 207 0.66 4.02 -14.18
N MET A 208 0.98 2.73 -14.13
CA MET A 208 1.58 2.04 -12.99
C MET A 208 2.86 1.33 -13.41
N PRO A 209 4.05 1.92 -13.16
CA PRO A 209 5.31 1.19 -13.28
C PRO A 209 5.53 0.28 -12.06
N PHE A 210 6.22 -0.85 -12.28
CA PHE A 210 6.60 -1.78 -11.23
C PHE A 210 8.12 -1.83 -11.03
N THR A 211 8.53 -1.96 -9.79
CA THR A 211 9.93 -2.09 -9.36
C THR A 211 10.53 -3.47 -9.68
N SER A 212 9.69 -4.46 -9.94
CA SER A 212 10.06 -5.82 -10.32
C SER A 212 9.11 -6.34 -11.40
N THR A 213 9.54 -7.39 -12.11
CA THR A 213 8.67 -8.04 -13.09
C THR A 213 7.61 -8.86 -12.35
N LEU A 214 6.32 -8.66 -12.66
CA LEU A 214 5.21 -9.32 -12.00
C LEU A 214 4.51 -10.32 -12.90
N LYS A 215 3.99 -11.38 -12.28
CA LYS A 215 2.93 -12.23 -12.83
C LYS A 215 1.61 -11.80 -12.23
N VAL A 216 0.84 -10.99 -12.95
CA VAL A 216 -0.41 -10.43 -12.41
C VAL A 216 -1.56 -11.38 -12.70
N HIS A 217 -2.25 -11.80 -11.64
CA HIS A 217 -3.41 -12.70 -11.73
C HIS A 217 -4.72 -11.92 -11.65
N THR A 218 -4.81 -10.97 -10.72
CA THR A 218 -6.03 -10.19 -10.49
C THR A 218 -5.65 -8.77 -10.14
N ILE A 219 -6.41 -7.80 -10.64
CA ILE A 219 -6.40 -6.43 -10.10
C ILE A 219 -7.66 -6.28 -9.26
N GLN A 220 -7.52 -5.80 -8.03
CA GLN A 220 -8.66 -5.40 -7.22
C GLN A 220 -8.86 -3.90 -7.36
N LEU A 221 -10.06 -3.50 -7.78
CA LEU A 221 -10.43 -2.11 -7.95
C LEU A 221 -11.55 -1.78 -6.97
N THR A 222 -11.39 -0.74 -6.17
CA THR A 222 -12.38 -0.32 -5.17
C THR A 222 -13.00 0.99 -5.61
N SER A 223 -14.33 1.07 -5.59
CA SER A 223 -15.08 2.28 -5.93
C SER A 223 -16.34 2.38 -5.06
N LEU A 224 -16.44 3.48 -4.33
CA LEU A 224 -17.47 3.74 -3.32
C LEU A 224 -18.17 5.08 -3.57
N PRO A 225 -18.85 5.25 -4.71
CA PRO A 225 -19.66 6.44 -4.92
C PRO A 225 -20.77 6.54 -3.87
N PRO A 226 -21.19 7.76 -3.51
CA PRO A 226 -22.28 7.97 -2.57
C PRO A 226 -23.58 7.38 -3.13
N THR A 227 -24.45 6.94 -2.24
CA THR A 227 -25.82 6.54 -2.57
C THR A 227 -26.74 7.70 -2.15
N SER A 228 -27.20 8.53 -3.09
CA SER A 228 -28.29 9.49 -2.84
C SER A 228 -29.60 8.95 -3.42
N ASP A 229 -30.70 9.32 -2.76
CA ASP A 229 -32.08 9.06 -3.21
C ASP A 229 -32.68 10.32 -3.89
N ASP A 230 -31.85 11.33 -4.19
CA ASP A 230 -32.25 12.66 -4.69
C ASP A 230 -32.05 12.73 -6.22
N ASP A 231 -32.96 13.42 -6.92
CA ASP A 231 -33.12 13.42 -8.39
C ASP A 231 -31.99 14.10 -9.22
N ASP A 232 -30.88 14.51 -8.59
CA ASP A 232 -29.72 15.14 -9.27
C ASP A 232 -28.60 14.10 -9.49
N ASP A 233 -28.92 13.03 -10.22
CA ASP A 233 -28.03 11.88 -10.48
C ASP A 233 -26.75 12.25 -11.26
N ASP A 234 -26.77 13.35 -12.02
CA ASP A 234 -25.68 13.79 -12.90
C ASP A 234 -24.41 14.22 -12.11
N GLU A 235 -24.56 14.64 -10.84
CA GLU A 235 -23.43 15.04 -9.97
C GLU A 235 -22.79 13.85 -9.24
N ILE A 236 -23.41 12.66 -9.27
CA ILE A 236 -22.90 11.50 -8.56
C ILE A 236 -21.86 10.79 -9.43
N PRO A 237 -20.62 10.62 -8.97
CA PRO A 237 -19.64 9.86 -9.73
C PRO A 237 -20.07 8.39 -9.82
N MET A 238 -19.89 7.79 -10.97
CA MET A 238 -20.18 6.39 -11.24
C MET A 238 -19.05 5.47 -10.79
N ARG A 239 -19.35 4.17 -10.75
CA ARG A 239 -18.34 3.12 -10.71
C ARG A 239 -17.77 2.89 -12.11
N PRO A 240 -16.50 2.46 -12.24
CA PRO A 240 -15.95 2.00 -13.50
C PRO A 240 -16.76 0.82 -14.09
N LYS A 241 -17.07 0.87 -15.39
CA LYS A 241 -17.75 -0.21 -16.13
C LYS A 241 -16.81 -0.87 -17.12
N THR A 242 -16.26 -0.10 -18.05
CA THR A 242 -15.37 -0.60 -19.09
C THR A 242 -13.93 -0.22 -18.77
N ILE A 243 -13.07 -1.23 -18.66
CA ILE A 243 -11.66 -1.07 -18.30
C ILE A 243 -10.76 -1.72 -19.35
N HIS A 244 -9.88 -0.94 -19.93
CA HIS A 244 -8.84 -1.38 -20.85
C HIS A 244 -7.49 -1.45 -20.12
N LEU A 245 -6.81 -2.58 -20.24
CA LEU A 245 -5.48 -2.79 -19.67
C LEU A 245 -4.45 -2.90 -20.77
N TYR A 246 -3.39 -2.10 -20.69
CA TYR A 246 -2.23 -2.16 -21.58
C TYR A 246 -0.99 -2.53 -20.77
N SER A 247 -0.41 -3.67 -21.08
CA SER A 247 0.81 -4.15 -20.44
C SER A 247 2.05 -3.49 -21.05
N ASN A 248 3.04 -3.22 -20.23
CA ASN A 248 4.42 -2.96 -20.63
C ASN A 248 4.63 -1.70 -21.49
N ARG A 249 3.82 -0.66 -21.26
CA ARG A 249 4.03 0.68 -21.83
C ARG A 249 5.17 1.41 -21.10
N GLN A 250 5.89 2.28 -21.79
CA GLN A 250 7.01 3.04 -21.20
C GLN A 250 6.55 4.28 -20.43
N HIS A 251 5.40 4.82 -20.82
CA HIS A 251 4.75 5.99 -20.26
C HIS A 251 3.23 5.79 -20.36
N ASN A 252 2.48 6.73 -19.79
CA ASN A 252 1.03 6.77 -19.93
C ASN A 252 0.62 6.99 -21.40
N LEU A 253 -0.55 6.48 -21.80
CA LEU A 253 -1.05 6.69 -23.16
C LEU A 253 -1.83 8.02 -23.22
N GLY A 254 -2.02 8.55 -24.42
CA GLY A 254 -3.09 9.51 -24.67
C GLY A 254 -4.45 8.79 -24.79
N PHE A 255 -5.56 9.49 -24.52
CA PHE A 255 -6.91 8.93 -24.71
C PHE A 255 -7.13 8.50 -26.17
N ASP A 256 -6.81 9.36 -27.14
CA ASP A 256 -6.89 9.02 -28.58
C ASP A 256 -6.01 7.81 -28.94
N GLU A 257 -4.79 7.75 -28.38
CA GLU A 257 -3.86 6.64 -28.62
C GLU A 257 -4.39 5.31 -28.06
N ALA A 258 -5.07 5.36 -26.92
CA ALA A 258 -5.64 4.18 -26.29
C ALA A 258 -6.78 3.58 -27.14
N GLU A 259 -7.53 4.39 -27.89
CA GLU A 259 -8.60 3.92 -28.78
C GLU A 259 -8.06 3.20 -30.03
N ASP A 260 -6.94 3.67 -30.57
CA ASP A 260 -6.32 3.12 -31.79
C ASP A 260 -5.53 1.83 -31.55
N ILE A 261 -5.13 1.59 -30.29
CA ILE A 261 -4.27 0.48 -29.94
C ILE A 261 -5.08 -0.63 -29.25
N PRO A 262 -4.91 -1.91 -29.65
CA PRO A 262 -5.60 -2.99 -28.97
C PRO A 262 -5.10 -3.13 -27.52
N ALA A 263 -6.05 -3.11 -26.57
CA ALA A 263 -5.78 -3.42 -25.18
C ALA A 263 -5.28 -4.88 -25.02
N THR A 264 -4.37 -5.09 -24.07
CA THR A 264 -3.94 -6.45 -23.68
C THR A 264 -5.14 -7.28 -23.23
N GLN A 265 -6.04 -6.64 -22.47
CA GLN A 265 -7.35 -7.17 -22.08
C GLN A 265 -8.32 -6.01 -21.82
N THR A 266 -9.56 -6.18 -22.28
CA THR A 266 -10.70 -5.34 -21.88
C THR A 266 -11.59 -6.12 -20.92
N LEU A 267 -12.07 -5.45 -19.89
CA LEU A 267 -12.98 -5.99 -18.88
C LEU A 267 -14.26 -5.14 -18.87
N GLU A 268 -15.40 -5.81 -18.82
CA GLU A 268 -16.70 -5.20 -18.56
C GLU A 268 -17.14 -5.59 -17.16
N LEU A 269 -17.45 -4.60 -16.34
CA LEU A 269 -17.98 -4.77 -14.99
C LEU A 269 -19.47 -4.50 -15.00
N ASP A 270 -20.17 -5.24 -14.15
CA ASP A 270 -21.59 -5.07 -13.87
C ASP A 270 -21.80 -4.93 -12.36
N ALA A 271 -23.03 -4.67 -11.94
CA ALA A 271 -23.38 -4.58 -10.52
C ALA A 271 -22.95 -5.80 -9.69
N SER A 272 -22.91 -7.01 -10.28
CA SER A 272 -22.51 -8.24 -9.59
C SER A 272 -21.00 -8.39 -9.41
N SER A 273 -20.22 -7.62 -10.16
CA SER A 273 -18.76 -7.62 -10.11
C SER A 273 -18.23 -6.98 -8.83
N TRP A 274 -19.05 -6.20 -8.12
CA TRP A 274 -18.69 -5.44 -6.93
C TRP A 274 -19.11 -6.12 -5.64
N ASP A 275 -18.17 -6.34 -4.72
CA ASP A 275 -18.50 -6.85 -3.38
C ASP A 275 -19.28 -5.81 -2.56
N GLU A 276 -20.48 -6.16 -2.10
CA GLU A 276 -21.39 -5.25 -1.37
C GLU A 276 -20.79 -4.66 -0.09
N LYS A 277 -19.85 -5.36 0.56
CA LYS A 277 -19.28 -4.95 1.85
C LYS A 277 -18.08 -4.03 1.68
N THR A 278 -17.30 -4.26 0.64
CA THR A 278 -16.01 -3.60 0.44
C THR A 278 -16.00 -2.66 -0.76
N GLY A 279 -17.03 -2.68 -1.61
CA GLY A 279 -17.07 -1.95 -2.87
C GLY A 279 -15.92 -2.32 -3.80
N THR A 280 -15.38 -3.54 -3.68
CA THR A 280 -14.21 -3.99 -4.43
C THR A 280 -14.61 -4.97 -5.53
N ALA A 281 -14.26 -4.66 -6.77
CA ALA A 281 -14.34 -5.56 -7.91
C ALA A 281 -13.03 -6.36 -8.10
N LYS A 282 -13.18 -7.62 -8.51
CA LYS A 282 -12.05 -8.50 -8.87
C LYS A 282 -11.91 -8.57 -10.39
N LEU A 283 -10.93 -7.86 -10.93
CA LEU A 283 -10.62 -7.90 -12.35
C LEU A 283 -9.78 -9.15 -12.65
N GLU A 284 -10.44 -10.25 -13.01
CA GLU A 284 -9.77 -11.49 -13.35
C GLU A 284 -9.01 -11.36 -14.67
N LEU A 285 -7.69 -11.46 -14.61
CA LEU A 285 -6.84 -11.30 -15.78
C LEU A 285 -6.63 -12.65 -16.47
N ARG A 286 -6.49 -12.61 -17.80
CA ARG A 286 -6.04 -13.75 -18.59
C ARG A 286 -4.56 -13.99 -18.29
N PHE A 287 -4.28 -14.73 -17.23
CA PHE A 287 -2.95 -14.92 -16.64
C PHE A 287 -1.83 -15.16 -17.67
N VAL A 288 -2.08 -15.91 -18.75
CA VAL A 288 -1.10 -16.16 -19.82
C VAL A 288 -0.61 -14.89 -20.53
N LYS A 289 -1.38 -13.82 -20.57
CA LYS A 289 -1.00 -12.50 -21.12
C LYS A 289 -0.26 -11.62 -20.10
N PHE A 290 -0.34 -11.95 -18.81
CA PHE A 290 0.14 -11.12 -17.71
C PHE A 290 1.26 -11.79 -16.91
N GLN A 291 2.14 -12.55 -17.58
CA GLN A 291 3.26 -13.27 -16.93
C GLN A 291 4.52 -12.43 -16.69
N ASN A 292 4.75 -11.39 -17.50
CA ASN A 292 5.99 -10.61 -17.48
C ASN A 292 5.65 -9.13 -17.55
N ILE A 293 5.06 -8.61 -16.47
CA ILE A 293 4.52 -7.26 -16.39
C ILE A 293 5.50 -6.35 -15.64
N HIS A 294 6.01 -5.32 -16.29
CA HIS A 294 6.84 -4.28 -15.67
C HIS A 294 6.13 -2.93 -15.57
N SER A 295 5.02 -2.76 -16.27
CA SER A 295 4.13 -1.62 -16.13
C SER A 295 2.72 -1.99 -16.62
N LEU A 296 1.72 -1.27 -16.13
CA LEU A 296 0.34 -1.34 -16.59
C LEU A 296 -0.20 0.06 -16.81
N VAL A 297 -0.90 0.27 -17.93
CA VAL A 297 -1.84 1.37 -18.09
C VAL A 297 -3.23 0.80 -17.86
N LEU A 298 -3.97 1.37 -16.92
CA LEU A 298 -5.37 1.09 -16.65
C LEU A 298 -6.18 2.29 -17.14
N PHE A 299 -6.96 2.08 -18.18
CA PHE A 299 -7.84 3.08 -18.78
C PHE A 299 -9.29 2.70 -18.48
N ILE A 300 -9.97 3.56 -17.74
CA ILE A 300 -11.42 3.49 -17.55
C ILE A 300 -12.03 4.34 -18.64
N SER A 301 -12.84 3.72 -19.52
CA SER A 301 -13.43 4.38 -20.68
C SER A 301 -14.93 4.63 -20.54
N ALA A 302 -15.61 3.93 -19.62
CA ALA A 302 -17.03 4.10 -19.34
C ALA A 302 -17.33 3.82 -17.87
N GLY A 303 -18.32 4.51 -17.32
CA GLY A 303 -18.90 4.26 -16.00
C GLY A 303 -20.18 3.43 -16.03
N ASP A 304 -20.60 2.96 -14.85
CA ASP A 304 -21.84 2.21 -14.62
C ASP A 304 -22.87 3.12 -13.95
N GLY A 305 -23.78 3.67 -14.75
CA GLY A 305 -24.81 4.62 -14.32
C GLY A 305 -25.06 5.70 -15.38
N ASP A 306 -25.75 6.76 -14.96
CA ASP A 306 -26.07 7.93 -15.79
C ASP A 306 -25.27 9.19 -15.39
N GLY A 307 -24.37 9.10 -14.41
CA GLY A 307 -23.51 10.22 -14.00
C GLY A 307 -22.45 10.59 -15.05
N GLU A 308 -21.74 11.70 -14.83
CA GLU A 308 -20.74 12.18 -15.80
C GLU A 308 -19.29 11.82 -15.43
N LYS A 309 -19.04 11.48 -14.16
CA LYS A 309 -17.70 11.25 -13.63
C LYS A 309 -17.51 9.83 -13.14
N THR A 310 -16.27 9.38 -12.96
CA THR A 310 -15.96 8.09 -12.35
C THR A 310 -15.12 8.27 -11.09
N ARG A 311 -15.46 7.51 -10.05
CA ARG A 311 -14.71 7.47 -8.79
C ARG A 311 -13.90 6.19 -8.63
N VAL A 312 -12.67 6.31 -8.12
CA VAL A 312 -11.83 5.17 -7.71
C VAL A 312 -11.20 5.44 -6.35
N ASP A 313 -11.33 4.50 -5.43
CA ASP A 313 -10.85 4.62 -4.06
C ASP A 313 -9.50 3.91 -3.87
N ARG A 314 -9.38 2.65 -4.31
CA ARG A 314 -8.16 1.84 -4.12
C ARG A 314 -7.89 0.92 -5.29
N VAL A 315 -6.61 0.68 -5.57
CA VAL A 315 -6.12 -0.29 -6.56
C VAL A 315 -5.14 -1.22 -5.85
N ARG A 316 -5.35 -2.54 -5.98
CA ARG A 316 -4.41 -3.56 -5.51
C ARG A 316 -4.06 -4.53 -6.61
N ILE A 317 -2.80 -4.96 -6.62
CA ILE A 317 -2.25 -5.87 -7.61
C ILE A 317 -2.01 -7.22 -6.94
N ILE A 318 -2.68 -8.26 -7.42
CA ILE A 318 -2.62 -9.61 -6.87
C ILE A 318 -1.91 -10.53 -7.86
N GLY A 319 -0.88 -11.22 -7.39
CA GLY A 319 -0.03 -12.03 -8.25
C GLY A 319 1.21 -12.55 -7.54
N ASP A 320 2.24 -12.79 -8.33
CA ASP A 320 3.56 -13.22 -7.88
C ASP A 320 4.64 -12.23 -8.34
N THR A 321 5.63 -12.01 -7.47
CA THR A 321 6.84 -11.26 -7.81
C THR A 321 7.83 -12.17 -8.53
N GLY A 322 8.26 -11.77 -9.72
CA GLY A 322 9.33 -12.40 -10.50
C GLY A 322 10.72 -11.88 -10.13
N GLU A 323 11.70 -12.05 -11.03
CA GLU A 323 13.07 -11.58 -10.82
C GLU A 323 13.13 -10.04 -10.67
N LYS A 324 13.89 -9.56 -9.68
CA LYS A 324 14.14 -8.14 -9.45
C LYS A 324 14.97 -7.57 -10.61
N ARG A 325 14.49 -6.50 -11.23
CA ARG A 325 15.21 -5.80 -12.29
C ARG A 325 16.32 -4.95 -11.66
N GLU A 326 17.56 -5.08 -12.12
CA GLU A 326 18.53 -3.98 -12.02
C GLU A 326 18.15 -2.94 -13.08
N MET A 327 17.90 -1.69 -12.69
CA MET A 327 17.72 -0.61 -13.65
C MET A 327 19.00 -0.47 -14.48
N GLY A 328 18.94 -0.95 -15.72
CA GLY A 328 19.98 -0.68 -16.71
C GLY A 328 20.15 0.83 -16.86
N LYS A 329 21.39 1.30 -16.79
CA LYS A 329 21.73 2.69 -17.08
C LYS A 329 21.11 3.07 -18.42
N LEU A 330 20.40 4.20 -18.44
CA LEU A 330 20.06 4.91 -19.67
C LEU A 330 21.35 5.14 -20.46
N GLU A 331 21.56 4.34 -21.51
CA GLU A 331 22.55 4.70 -22.51
C GLU A 331 21.97 5.83 -23.33
N LYS A 332 22.65 6.96 -23.26
CA LYS A 332 22.42 8.11 -24.11
C LYS A 332 22.70 7.64 -25.54
N ILE A 333 21.65 7.56 -26.37
CA ILE A 333 21.82 7.42 -27.81
C ILE A 333 22.71 8.58 -28.25
N GLY A 334 23.91 8.23 -28.70
CA GLY A 334 24.78 9.15 -29.42
C GLY A 334 24.15 9.39 -30.78
N ASP A 335 23.85 10.65 -31.06
CA ASP A 335 23.61 11.10 -32.43
C ASP A 335 24.88 10.82 -33.24
N ASP A 336 24.80 9.83 -34.13
CA ASP A 336 25.70 9.68 -35.27
C ASP A 336 24.90 10.00 -36.54
N SER A 337 24.99 11.26 -36.99
CA SER A 337 25.17 11.72 -38.39
C SER A 337 24.66 13.14 -38.59
#